data_AF-A0A6V6ZRR4-F1
#
_entry.id   AF-A0A6V6ZRR4-F1
#
_cell.length_a   1.000
_cell.length_b   1.000
_cell.length_c   1.000
_cell.angle_alpha   90.00
_cell.angle_beta   90.00
_cell.angle_gamma   90.00
#
_symmetry.space_group_name_H-M   'P 1'
#
loop_
_entity.id
_entity.type
_entity.pdbx_description
1 polymer ?
#
loop_
_entity_poly.entity_id
_entity_poly.type
_entity_poly.pdbx_seq_one_letter_code
_entity_poly.pdbx_strand_id
1 'polypeptide(L)'
;MYRQDSFFDLSGWGQVGLALLSAILFLLMVLLARRALRPFPIWVRLFGALSLFWLFVWLSPQIYYMYYRLVIPDLPLQWVIWPPRDPLKSLEMLIFSYEQNLSAHGQGILGWAVILAAVLPRRHAGRSGG
;
A
#
# COMPACT_ATOMS: atom_id res chain seq x y z
N MET A 1 -10.76 -4.89 -19.00
CA MET A 1 -9.41 -5.50 -19.00
C MET A 1 -9.00 -6.08 -17.64
N TYR A 2 -9.73 -5.83 -16.55
CA TYR A 2 -9.46 -6.38 -15.20
C TYR A 2 -10.39 -7.52 -14.77
N ARG A 3 -10.81 -8.36 -15.73
CA ARG A 3 -11.92 -9.32 -15.55
C ARG A 3 -11.61 -10.47 -14.58
N GLN A 4 -10.37 -10.56 -14.08
CA GLN A 4 -9.88 -11.56 -13.13
C GLN A 4 -9.65 -10.97 -11.73
N ASP A 5 -10.05 -9.71 -11.50
CA ASP A 5 -9.87 -9.05 -10.20
C ASP A 5 -11.07 -9.35 -9.29
N SER A 6 -10.78 -10.01 -8.16
CA SER A 6 -11.77 -10.37 -7.13
C SER A 6 -12.61 -9.21 -6.63
N PHE A 7 -12.14 -7.96 -6.81
CA PHE A 7 -12.92 -6.76 -6.53
C PHE A 7 -14.29 -6.77 -7.23
N PHE A 8 -14.35 -7.18 -8.50
CA PHE A 8 -15.60 -7.13 -9.28
C PHE A 8 -16.58 -8.26 -8.95
N ASP A 9 -16.12 -9.30 -8.25
CA ASP A 9 -16.95 -10.44 -7.84
C ASP A 9 -17.68 -10.19 -6.50
N LEU A 10 -17.30 -9.13 -5.77
CA LEU A 10 -17.94 -8.76 -4.51
C LEU A 10 -19.28 -8.06 -4.74
N SER A 11 -20.17 -8.19 -3.75
CA SER A 11 -21.36 -7.34 -3.65
C SER A 11 -20.97 -5.86 -3.58
N GLY A 12 -21.89 -4.95 -3.95
CA GLY A 12 -21.61 -3.51 -3.91
C GLY A 12 -21.10 -3.02 -2.55
N TRP A 13 -21.64 -3.55 -1.45
CA TRP A 13 -21.15 -3.25 -0.10
C TRP A 13 -19.75 -3.82 0.16
N GLY A 14 -19.47 -5.03 -0.34
CA GLY A 14 -18.14 -5.63 -0.31
C GLY A 14 -17.10 -4.78 -1.06
N GLN A 15 -17.47 -4.21 -2.20
CA GLN A 15 -16.60 -3.31 -2.98
C GLN A 15 -16.33 -2.00 -2.23
N VAL A 16 -17.36 -1.36 -1.68
CA VAL A 16 -17.23 -0.10 -0.92
C VAL A 16 -16.35 -0.29 0.30
N GLY A 17 -16.58 -1.34 1.09
CA GLY A 17 -15.76 -1.61 2.27
C GLY A 17 -14.30 -1.91 1.91
N LEU A 18 -14.05 -2.63 0.80
CA LEU A 18 -12.70 -2.92 0.33
C LEU A 18 -11.98 -1.64 -0.14
N ALA A 19 -12.68 -0.77 -0.86
CA ALA A 19 -12.15 0.52 -1.30
C ALA A 19 -11.81 1.42 -0.10
N LEU A 20 -12.69 1.48 0.91
CA LEU A 20 -12.45 2.24 2.13
C LEU A 20 -11.25 1.68 2.92
N LEU A 21 -11.17 0.35 3.08
CA LEU A 21 -10.03 -0.31 3.72
C LEU A 21 -8.72 0.02 3.00
N SER A 22 -8.73 -0.07 1.66
CA SER A 22 -7.57 0.27 0.81
C SER A 22 -7.15 1.73 1.01
N ALA A 23 -8.11 2.65 1.05
CA ALA A 23 -7.85 4.07 1.28
C ALA A 23 -7.27 4.35 2.67
N ILE A 24 -7.80 3.69 3.71
CA ILE A 24 -7.29 3.80 5.08
C ILE A 24 -5.84 3.31 5.14
N LEU A 25 -5.57 2.12 4.61
CA LEU A 25 -4.23 1.54 4.57
C LEU A 25 -3.26 2.43 3.80
N PHE A 26 -3.68 2.97 2.66
CA PHE A 26 -2.90 3.90 1.86
C PHE A 26 -2.49 5.13 2.68
N LEU A 27 -3.46 5.78 3.31
CA LEU A 27 -3.22 6.97 4.14
C LEU A 27 -2.31 6.66 5.32
N LEU A 28 -2.51 5.52 5.99
CA LEU A 28 -1.65 5.08 7.08
C LEU A 28 -0.19 4.92 6.64
N MET A 29 0.05 4.27 5.50
CA MET A 29 1.42 4.09 4.97
C MET A 29 2.07 5.43 4.61
N VAL A 30 1.34 6.32 3.93
CA VAL A 30 1.84 7.66 3.58
C VAL A 30 2.16 8.49 4.82
N LEU A 31 1.28 8.48 5.82
CA LEU A 31 1.49 9.22 7.07
C LEU A 31 2.64 8.63 7.89
N LEU A 32 2.76 7.30 7.92
CA LEU A 32 3.84 6.61 8.60
C LEU A 32 5.18 6.94 7.96
N ALA A 33 5.30 6.85 6.64
CA ALA A 33 6.50 7.25 5.91
C ALA A 33 6.88 8.71 6.20
N ARG A 34 5.90 9.61 6.13
CA ARG A 34 6.11 11.05 6.36
C ARG A 34 6.49 11.42 7.78
N ARG A 35 6.05 10.66 8.78
CA ARG A 35 6.32 10.95 10.20
C ARG A 35 7.55 10.22 10.70
N ALA A 36 7.65 8.91 10.44
CA ALA A 36 8.68 8.05 11.01
C ALA A 36 10.03 8.19 10.28
N LEU A 37 10.04 8.35 8.95
CA LEU A 37 11.31 8.39 8.20
C LEU A 37 11.94 9.79 8.15
N ARG A 38 11.15 10.82 8.44
CA ARG A 38 11.54 12.22 8.35
C ARG A 38 12.82 12.64 9.10
N PRO A 39 13.09 12.19 10.34
CA PRO A 39 14.26 12.66 11.08
C PRO A 39 15.58 12.11 10.54
N PHE A 40 15.52 11.14 9.61
CA PHE A 40 16.69 10.44 9.09
C PHE A 40 17.26 11.10 7.83
N PRO A 41 18.54 10.83 7.48
CA PRO A 41 19.14 11.30 6.23
C PRO A 41 18.44 10.70 4.99
N ILE A 42 18.63 11.33 3.83
CA ILE A 42 17.89 11.00 2.59
C ILE A 42 18.02 9.52 2.19
N TRP A 43 19.21 8.92 2.32
CA TRP A 43 19.43 7.52 1.99
C TRP A 43 18.62 6.59 2.89
N VAL A 44 18.61 6.85 4.20
CA VAL A 44 17.79 6.09 5.17
C VAL A 44 16.30 6.29 4.90
N ARG A 45 15.88 7.49 4.47
CA ARG A 45 14.49 7.76 4.05
C ARG A 45 14.09 6.93 2.85
N LEU A 46 14.94 6.83 1.84
CA LEU A 46 14.68 6.04 0.64
C LEU A 46 14.62 4.54 0.96
N PHE A 47 15.65 4.00 1.63
CA PHE A 47 15.67 2.59 2.04
C PHE A 47 14.50 2.24 2.97
N GLY A 48 14.19 3.13 3.93
CA GLY A 48 13.04 2.96 4.82
C GLY A 48 11.70 3.00 4.08
N ALA A 49 11.55 3.85 3.07
CA ALA A 49 10.33 3.94 2.26
C ALA A 49 10.14 2.68 1.40
N LEU A 50 11.21 2.19 0.77
CA LEU A 50 11.19 0.94 0.01
C LEU A 50 10.87 -0.26 0.91
N SER A 51 11.48 -0.30 2.11
CA SER A 51 11.20 -1.35 3.10
C SER A 51 9.76 -1.31 3.59
N LEU A 52 9.23 -0.11 3.86
CA LEU A 52 7.84 0.06 4.28
C LEU A 52 6.86 -0.35 3.17
N PHE A 53 7.15 0.02 1.93
CA PHE A 53 6.37 -0.41 0.77
C PHE A 53 6.40 -1.93 0.59
N TRP A 54 7.58 -2.55 0.68
CA TRP A 54 7.71 -4.02 0.62
C TRP A 54 6.91 -4.69 1.74
N LEU A 55 7.02 -4.21 2.99
CA LEU A 55 6.24 -4.73 4.11
C LEU A 55 4.73 -4.61 3.86
N PHE A 56 4.28 -3.50 3.27
CA PHE A 56 2.87 -3.35 2.90
C PHE A 56 2.45 -4.39 1.84
N VAL A 57 3.23 -4.55 0.77
CA VAL A 57 2.96 -5.52 -0.30
C VAL A 57 2.92 -6.95 0.25
N TRP A 58 3.76 -7.25 1.24
CA TRP A 58 3.80 -8.55 1.88
C TRP A 58 2.65 -8.79 2.88
N LEU A 59 2.28 -7.80 3.69
CA LEU A 59 1.29 -7.94 4.76
C LEU A 59 -0.17 -7.74 4.26
N SER A 60 -0.36 -6.88 3.26
CA SER A 60 -1.69 -6.53 2.76
C SER A 60 -2.56 -7.71 2.28
N PRO A 61 -2.03 -8.79 1.67
CA PRO A 61 -2.84 -9.97 1.33
C PRO A 61 -3.57 -10.55 2.53
N GLN A 62 -2.93 -10.57 3.71
CA GLN A 62 -3.58 -11.07 4.92
C GLN A 62 -4.65 -10.13 5.46
N ILE A 63 -4.41 -8.82 5.39
CA ILE A 63 -5.40 -7.83 5.81
C ILE A 63 -6.64 -7.92 4.91
N TYR A 64 -6.45 -8.01 3.59
CA TYR A 64 -7.55 -8.19 2.65
C TYR A 64 -8.24 -9.55 2.82
N TYR A 65 -7.49 -10.62 3.10
CA TYR A 65 -8.07 -11.92 3.40
C TYR A 65 -8.98 -11.87 4.65
N MET A 66 -8.54 -11.19 5.71
CA MET A 66 -9.36 -11.00 6.89
C MET A 66 -10.63 -10.19 6.58
N TYR A 67 -10.55 -9.20 5.71
CA TYR A 67 -11.74 -8.50 5.21
C TYR A 67 -12.67 -9.43 4.43
N TYR A 68 -12.13 -10.23 3.50
CA TYR A 68 -12.93 -11.18 2.72
C TYR A 68 -13.64 -12.20 3.59
N ARG A 69 -13.02 -12.67 4.67
CA ARG A 69 -13.68 -13.55 5.66
C ARG A 69 -14.90 -12.93 6.34
N LEU A 70 -14.97 -11.60 6.42
CA LEU A 70 -16.12 -10.91 7.00
C LEU A 70 -17.28 -10.77 6.00
N VAL A 71 -16.98 -10.71 4.70
CA VAL A 71 -17.98 -10.44 3.65
C VAL A 71 -18.35 -11.66 2.80
N ILE A 72 -17.53 -12.71 2.81
CA ILE A 72 -17.78 -13.99 2.15
C ILE A 72 -17.95 -15.06 3.23
N PRO A 73 -19.17 -15.61 3.41
CA PRO A 73 -19.41 -16.72 4.31
C PRO A 73 -18.51 -17.92 4.00
N ASP A 74 -18.20 -18.71 5.02
CA ASP A 74 -17.50 -20.00 4.90
C ASP A 74 -16.05 -19.95 4.35
N LEU A 75 -15.44 -18.77 4.24
CA LEU A 75 -14.00 -18.69 3.94
C LEU A 75 -13.17 -19.26 5.11
N PRO A 76 -12.26 -20.21 4.85
CA PRO A 76 -11.49 -20.86 5.89
C PRO A 76 -10.58 -19.88 6.65
N LEU A 77 -10.22 -20.22 7.88
CA LEU A 77 -9.16 -19.50 8.57
C LEU A 77 -7.81 -20.00 8.06
N GLN A 78 -7.06 -19.13 7.38
CA GLN A 78 -5.71 -19.44 6.89
C GLN A 78 -4.80 -18.22 6.92
N TRP A 79 -3.50 -18.50 6.95
CA TRP A 79 -2.43 -17.51 6.84
C TRP A 79 -1.97 -17.43 5.38
N VAL A 80 -2.15 -16.26 4.76
CA VAL A 80 -1.85 -16.00 3.34
C VAL A 80 -0.57 -15.17 3.17
N ILE A 81 0.10 -14.80 4.26
CA ILE A 81 1.39 -14.08 4.24
C ILE A 81 2.60 -14.96 3.92
N TRP A 82 2.45 -16.28 3.79
CA TRP A 82 3.57 -17.19 3.58
C TRP A 82 3.55 -17.80 2.17
N PRO A 83 4.69 -17.87 1.46
CA PRO A 83 6.02 -17.37 1.83
C PRO A 83 6.15 -15.84 1.75
N PRO A 84 7.20 -15.24 2.35
CA PRO A 84 7.50 -13.82 2.20
C PRO A 84 7.66 -13.46 0.72
N ARG A 85 7.12 -12.30 0.33
CA ARG A 85 7.18 -11.87 -1.06
C ARG A 85 8.60 -11.43 -1.42
N ASP A 86 9.07 -11.84 -2.59
CA ASP A 86 10.35 -11.38 -3.13
C ASP A 86 10.36 -9.84 -3.24
N PRO A 87 11.33 -9.16 -2.58
CA PRO A 87 11.49 -7.71 -2.69
C PRO A 87 11.62 -7.20 -4.13
N LEU A 88 12.24 -7.98 -5.02
CA LEU A 88 12.43 -7.57 -6.42
C LEU A 88 11.10 -7.43 -7.16
N LYS A 89 10.13 -8.32 -6.91
CA LYS A 89 8.77 -8.21 -7.47
C LYS A 89 8.03 -6.96 -7.00
N SER A 90 8.40 -6.41 -5.84
CA SER A 90 7.84 -5.13 -5.39
C SER A 90 8.39 -3.97 -6.22
N LEU A 91 9.65 -4.05 -6.67
CA LEU A 91 10.21 -3.04 -7.58
C LEU A 91 9.52 -3.05 -8.94
N GLU A 92 9.14 -4.22 -9.45
CA GLU A 92 8.36 -4.34 -10.70
C GLU A 92 7.02 -3.61 -10.62
N MET A 93 6.41 -3.50 -9.44
CA MET A 93 5.19 -2.72 -9.23
C MET A 93 5.43 -1.21 -9.31
N LEU A 94 6.60 -0.73 -8.86
CA LEU A 94 6.96 0.69 -8.93
C LEU A 94 7.14 1.17 -10.38
N ILE A 95 7.56 0.27 -11.26
CA ILE A 95 7.69 0.53 -12.71
C ILE A 95 6.47 0.06 -13.52
N PHE A 96 5.38 -0.35 -12.84
CA PHE A 96 4.13 -0.80 -13.45
C PHE A 96 4.29 -1.98 -14.43
N SER A 97 5.26 -2.87 -14.17
CA SER A 97 5.60 -4.02 -15.03
C SER A 97 5.20 -5.38 -14.46
N TYR A 98 4.56 -5.43 -13.28
CA TYR A 98 4.25 -6.68 -12.58
C TYR A 98 3.04 -7.42 -13.17
N GLU A 99 1.81 -7.04 -12.78
CA GLU A 99 0.57 -7.66 -13.25
C GLU A 99 -0.40 -6.58 -13.75
N GLN A 100 -1.19 -6.90 -14.76
CA GLN A 100 -2.17 -5.98 -15.34
C GLN A 100 -3.51 -6.01 -14.59
N ASN A 101 -3.49 -5.76 -13.28
CA ASN A 101 -4.71 -5.63 -12.45
C ASN A 101 -4.74 -4.33 -11.63
N LEU A 102 -5.93 -3.96 -11.12
CA LEU A 102 -6.15 -2.70 -10.43
C LEU A 102 -5.34 -2.63 -9.13
N SER A 103 -5.29 -3.75 -8.40
CA SER A 103 -4.50 -3.86 -7.17
C SER A 103 -3.00 -3.59 -7.41
N ALA A 104 -2.41 -4.18 -8.45
CA ALA A 104 -0.99 -4.00 -8.77
C ALA A 104 -0.66 -2.54 -9.12
N HIS A 105 -1.49 -1.89 -9.93
CA HIS A 105 -1.33 -0.46 -10.24
C HIS A 105 -1.52 0.42 -8.99
N GLY A 106 -2.52 0.11 -8.16
CA GLY A 106 -2.74 0.79 -6.88
C GLY A 106 -1.56 0.67 -5.94
N GLN A 107 -0.92 -0.51 -5.88
CA GLN A 107 0.32 -0.74 -5.14
C GLN A 107 1.48 0.10 -5.70
N GLY A 108 1.65 0.17 -7.02
CA GLY A 108 2.64 1.06 -7.63
C GLY A 108 2.45 2.54 -7.27
N ILE A 109 1.21 3.03 -7.34
CA ILE A 109 0.85 4.40 -6.92
C ILE A 109 1.17 4.63 -5.44
N LEU A 110 0.82 3.67 -4.57
CA LEU A 110 1.13 3.74 -3.15
C LEU A 110 2.65 3.79 -2.91
N GLY A 111 3.42 2.94 -3.59
CA GLY A 111 4.87 2.92 -3.46
C GLY A 111 5.49 4.29 -3.77
N TRP A 112 5.09 4.92 -4.87
CA TRP A 112 5.50 6.28 -5.19
C TRP A 112 5.03 7.31 -4.16
N ALA A 113 3.79 7.21 -3.69
CA ALA A 113 3.26 8.11 -2.67
C ALA A 113 4.05 8.02 -1.35
N VAL A 114 4.43 6.80 -0.93
CA VAL A 114 5.27 6.55 0.25
C VAL A 114 6.67 7.12 0.08
N ILE A 115 7.31 6.91 -1.08
CA ILE A 115 8.63 7.47 -1.39
C ILE A 115 8.57 9.00 -1.37
N LEU A 116 7.62 9.61 -2.09
CA LEU A 116 7.44 11.06 -2.15
C LEU A 116 7.15 11.65 -0.75
N ALA A 117 6.27 11.01 0.02
CA ALA A 117 5.94 11.44 1.37
C ALA A 117 7.15 11.35 2.31
N ALA A 118 8.01 10.34 2.11
CA ALA A 118 9.24 10.20 2.84
C ALA A 118 10.23 11.31 2.48
N VAL A 119 10.37 11.73 1.22
CA VAL A 119 11.43 12.67 0.76
C VAL A 119 11.03 14.15 0.72
N LEU A 120 9.74 14.48 0.56
CA LEU A 120 9.29 15.86 0.42
C LEU A 120 9.61 16.73 1.66
N PRO A 121 10.20 17.93 1.48
CA PRO A 121 10.50 18.84 2.58
C PRO A 121 9.23 19.38 3.24
N ARG A 122 9.33 19.89 4.48
CA ARG A 122 8.24 20.70 5.05
C ARG A 122 8.14 21.94 4.16
N ARG A 123 6.98 22.15 3.55
CA ARG A 123 6.59 23.50 3.13
C ARG A 123 6.75 24.37 4.38
N HIS A 124 7.79 25.20 4.39
CA HIS A 124 7.86 26.26 5.37
C HIS A 124 6.72 27.18 5.00
N ALA A 125 5.59 27.07 5.71
CA ALA A 125 4.61 28.13 5.69
C ALA A 125 5.38 29.38 6.12
N GLY A 126 5.52 30.34 5.20
CA GLY A 126 6.35 31.50 5.38
C GLY A 126 6.05 32.14 6.73
N ARG A 127 7.08 32.27 7.57
CA ARG A 127 7.12 33.31 8.58
C ARG A 127 7.03 34.63 7.80
N SER A 128 5.85 35.19 7.66
CA SER A 128 5.69 36.62 7.39
C SER A 128 6.42 37.36 8.50
N GLY A 129 7.40 38.17 8.10
CA GLY A 129 8.30 38.91 8.98
C GLY A 129 7.58 39.77 10.01
N GLY A 130 8.28 40.02 11.12
CA GLY A 130 7.97 41.08 12.06
C GLY A 130 8.36 42.46 11.52
#